data_AF-A0A354HR74-F1
#
_entry.id   AF-A0A354HR74-F1
#
_cell.length_a   1.000
_cell.length_b   1.000
_cell.length_c   1.000
_cell.angle_alpha   90.00
_cell.angle_beta   90.00
_cell.angle_gamma   90.00
#
_symmetry.space_group_name_H-M   'P 1'
#
loop_
_entity.id
_entity.type
_entity.pdbx_description
1 polymer ?
#
loop_
_entity_poly.entity_id
_entity_poly.type
_entity_poly.pdbx_seq_one_letter_code
_entity_poly.pdbx_strand_id
1 'polypeptide(L)'
;STGVRIISAVLADFLAGAIIPLPFFPQPFRAIAEMLPFAAMQNMPLRIYSGNIAGINAFWGIGLQVFWLIALILIGRYMINNALRKVVVQGG
;
A
#
# COMPACT_ATOMS: atom_id res chain seq x y z
N SER A 1 -11.37 15.10 9.67
CA SER A 1 -10.24 15.89 10.20
C SER A 1 -9.13 15.95 9.16
N THR A 2 -8.79 17.15 8.66
CA THR A 2 -7.75 17.35 7.63
C THR A 2 -6.37 16.87 8.10
N GLY A 3 -6.04 17.04 9.38
CA GLY A 3 -4.76 16.62 9.95
C GLY A 3 -4.51 15.12 9.85
N VAL A 4 -5.54 14.29 10.15
CA VAL A 4 -5.44 12.83 10.02
C VAL A 4 -5.11 12.44 8.59
N ARG A 5 -5.79 13.05 7.60
CA ARG A 5 -5.54 12.78 6.18
C ARG A 5 -4.11 13.12 5.77
N ILE A 6 -3.58 14.25 6.24
CA ILE A 6 -2.21 14.68 5.96
C ILE A 6 -1.21 13.69 6.55
N ILE A 7 -1.38 13.31 7.82
CA ILE A 7 -0.48 12.37 8.50
C ILE A 7 -0.51 11.01 7.79
N SER A 8 -1.68 10.51 7.42
CA SER A 8 -1.81 9.26 6.66
C SER A 8 -1.11 9.32 5.31
N ALA A 9 -1.22 10.44 4.58
CA ALA A 9 -0.56 10.61 3.28
C ALA A 9 0.98 10.63 3.44
N VAL A 10 1.51 11.40 4.38
CA VAL A 10 2.97 11.49 4.62
C VAL A 10 3.54 10.13 5.04
N LEU A 11 2.84 9.40 5.90
CA LEU A 11 3.25 8.05 6.30
C LEU A 11 3.22 7.08 5.11
N ALA A 12 2.19 7.16 4.26
CA ALA A 12 2.12 6.34 3.05
C ALA A 12 3.27 6.66 2.09
N ASP A 13 3.58 7.93 1.85
CA ASP A 13 4.70 8.36 1.00
C ASP A 13 6.05 7.89 1.54
N PHE A 14 6.26 7.97 2.86
CA PHE A 14 7.46 7.46 3.51
C PHE A 14 7.60 5.94 3.34
N LEU A 15 6.53 5.18 3.61
CA LEU A 15 6.50 3.72 3.47
C LEU A 15 6.54 3.26 2.00
N ALA A 16 6.16 4.12 1.06
CA ALA A 16 6.31 3.89 -0.37
C ALA A 16 7.74 4.17 -0.87
N GLY A 17 8.60 4.73 -0.02
CA GLY A 17 9.97 5.09 -0.36
C GLY A 17 10.07 6.35 -1.23
N ALA A 18 9.06 7.21 -1.22
CA ALA A 18 9.02 8.46 -1.99
C ALA A 18 9.90 9.56 -1.37
N ILE A 19 10.03 9.57 -0.04
CA ILE A 19 10.87 10.53 0.70
C ILE A 19 12.32 10.01 0.79
N ILE A 20 12.47 8.75 1.21
CA ILE A 20 13.75 8.05 1.30
C ILE A 20 13.56 6.66 0.67
N PRO A 21 14.33 6.28 -0.37
CA PRO A 21 14.17 4.98 -1.00
C PRO A 21 14.33 3.83 0.01
N LEU A 22 13.44 2.83 -0.10
CA LEU A 22 13.42 1.66 0.79
C LEU A 22 14.76 0.94 0.96
N PRO A 23 15.67 0.88 -0.04
CA PRO A 23 16.99 0.28 0.16
C PRO A 23 17.84 0.90 1.27
N PHE A 24 17.56 2.15 1.67
CA PHE A 24 18.26 2.83 2.76
C PHE A 24 17.67 2.53 4.16
N PHE A 25 16.56 1.79 4.26
CA PHE A 25 15.96 1.44 5.53
C PHE A 25 16.74 0.31 6.23
N PRO A 26 16.77 0.29 7.58
CA PRO A 26 17.30 -0.86 8.33
C PRO A 26 16.60 -2.15 7.93
N GLN A 27 17.35 -3.26 7.87
CA GLN A 27 16.87 -4.52 7.28
C GLN A 27 15.50 -5.01 7.83
N PRO A 28 15.23 -5.03 9.15
CA PRO A 28 13.93 -5.48 9.65
C PRO A 28 12.79 -4.57 9.20
N PHE A 29 13.02 -3.25 9.21
CA PHE A 29 12.01 -2.26 8.84
C PHE A 29 11.74 -2.26 7.33
N ARG A 30 12.82 -2.39 6.54
CA ARG A 30 12.74 -2.56 5.09
C ARG A 30 11.89 -3.77 4.71
N ALA A 31 12.14 -4.92 5.34
CA ALA A 31 11.41 -6.16 5.04
C ALA A 31 9.90 -5.98 5.26
N ILE A 32 9.51 -5.32 6.36
CA ILE A 32 8.10 -5.02 6.63
C ILE A 32 7.55 -4.04 5.59
N ALA A 33 8.26 -2.94 5.32
CA ALA A 33 7.81 -1.92 4.36
C ALA A 33 7.63 -2.49 2.94
N GLU A 34 8.56 -3.34 2.48
CA GLU A 34 8.49 -4.00 1.16
C GLU A 34 7.30 -4.97 1.03
N MET A 35 6.74 -5.48 2.14
CA MET A 35 5.55 -6.35 2.14
C MET A 35 4.22 -5.58 2.21
N LEU A 36 4.24 -4.31 2.63
CA LEU A 36 3.07 -3.46 2.75
C LEU A 36 2.59 -2.97 1.35
N PRO A 37 1.31 -2.55 1.23
CA PRO A 37 0.78 -2.06 -0.04
C PRO A 37 1.48 -0.78 -0.52
N PHE A 38 2.11 -0.02 0.37
CA PHE A 38 2.75 1.26 0.05
C PHE A 38 3.96 1.09 -0.87
N ALA A 39 4.83 0.11 -0.60
CA ALA A 39 5.98 -0.19 -1.46
C ALA A 39 5.56 -0.61 -2.88
N ALA A 40 4.43 -1.30 -2.98
CA ALA A 40 3.83 -1.75 -4.22
C ALA A 40 3.31 -0.60 -5.10
N MET A 41 3.02 0.59 -4.53
CA MET A 41 2.49 1.75 -5.26
C MET A 41 3.53 2.43 -6.16
N GLN A 42 4.80 2.52 -5.73
CA GLN A 42 5.82 3.31 -6.44
C GLN A 42 7.19 2.64 -6.49
N ASN A 43 7.76 2.23 -5.34
CA ASN A 43 9.11 1.67 -5.30
C ASN A 43 9.24 0.41 -6.16
N MET A 44 8.28 -0.52 -6.02
CA MET A 44 8.26 -1.78 -6.76
C MET A 44 8.18 -1.59 -8.28
N PRO A 45 7.20 -0.86 -8.87
CA PRO A 45 7.15 -0.69 -10.31
C PRO A 45 8.36 0.06 -10.87
N LEU A 46 8.88 1.06 -10.15
CA LEU A 46 10.09 1.78 -10.56
C LEU A 46 11.33 0.87 -10.60
N ARG A 47 11.49 0.00 -9.60
CA ARG A 47 12.60 -0.96 -9.55
C ARG A 47 12.48 -2.07 -10.58
N ILE A 48 11.26 -2.47 -10.94
CA ILE A 48 11.04 -3.40 -12.05
C ILE A 48 11.39 -2.72 -13.37
N TYR A 49 10.88 -1.50 -13.58
CA TYR A 49 11.14 -0.72 -14.79
C TYR A 49 12.63 -0.41 -14.99
N SER A 50 13.34 -0.07 -13.92
CA SER A 50 14.79 0.21 -13.97
C SER A 50 15.66 -1.05 -14.11
N GLY A 51 15.07 -2.24 -14.11
CA GLY A 51 15.79 -3.52 -14.16
C GLY A 51 16.47 -3.92 -12.86
N ASN A 52 16.28 -3.16 -11.76
CA ASN A 52 16.79 -3.53 -10.44
C ASN A 52 16.10 -4.79 -9.87
N ILE A 53 14.82 -4.99 -10.19
CA ILE A 53 14.08 -6.22 -9.93
C ILE A 53 13.71 -6.82 -11.29
N ALA A 54 14.27 -7.98 -11.63
CA ALA A 54 14.06 -8.63 -12.91
C ALA A 54 13.73 -10.12 -12.77
N GLY A 55 13.25 -10.72 -13.87
CA GLY A 55 12.94 -12.14 -13.96
C GLY A 55 11.85 -12.56 -12.97
N ILE A 56 12.07 -13.69 -12.28
CA ILE A 56 11.10 -14.26 -11.31
C ILE A 56 10.74 -13.28 -10.18
N ASN A 57 11.67 -12.44 -9.75
CA ASN A 57 11.43 -11.47 -8.68
C ASN A 57 10.45 -10.36 -9.10
N ALA A 58 10.43 -10.01 -10.39
CA ALA A 58 9.45 -9.06 -10.92
C ALA A 58 8.04 -9.65 -10.89
N PHE A 59 7.88 -10.93 -11.24
CA PHE A 59 6.60 -11.64 -11.13
C PHE A 59 6.08 -11.70 -9.69
N TRP A 60 6.95 -11.96 -8.72
CA TRP A 60 6.58 -11.89 -7.30
C TRP A 60 6.09 -10.50 -6.90
N GLY A 61 6.79 -9.44 -7.34
CA GLY A 61 6.38 -8.07 -7.07
C GLY A 61 5.02 -7.70 -7.67
N ILE A 62 4.77 -8.12 -8.91
CA ILE A 62 3.47 -7.94 -9.57
C ILE A 62 2.38 -8.75 -8.84
N GLY A 63 2.69 -9.98 -8.42
CA GLY A 63 1.79 -10.80 -7.62
C GLY A 63 1.39 -10.12 -6.30
N LEU A 64 2.35 -9.50 -5.61
CA LEU A 64 2.10 -8.73 -4.40
C LEU A 64 1.20 -7.50 -4.67
N GLN A 65 1.41 -6.80 -5.79
CA GLN A 65 0.53 -5.71 -6.23
C GLN A 65 -0.91 -6.18 -6.44
N VAL A 66 -1.09 -7.29 -7.17
CA VAL A 66 -2.42 -7.88 -7.42
C VAL A 66 -3.08 -8.34 -6.13
N PHE A 67 -2.32 -8.98 -5.24
CA PHE A 67 -2.81 -9.39 -3.92
C PHE A 67 -3.36 -8.19 -3.13
N TRP A 68 -2.59 -7.11 -3.00
CA TRP A 68 -3.03 -5.93 -2.27
C TRP A 68 -4.17 -5.20 -2.94
N LEU A 69 -4.20 -5.13 -4.28
CA LEU A 69 -5.34 -4.60 -5.02
C LEU A 69 -6.64 -5.31 -4.64
N ILE A 70 -6.64 -6.64 -4.67
CA ILE A 70 -7.80 -7.46 -4.31
C ILE A 70 -8.14 -7.27 -2.83
N ALA A 71 -7.15 -7.37 -1.93
CA ALA A 71 -7.35 -7.26 -0.50
C ALA A 71 -7.96 -5.90 -0.11
N LEU A 72 -7.43 -4.80 -0.63
CA LEU A 72 -7.92 -3.45 -0.34
C LEU A 72 -9.33 -3.22 -0.90
N ILE A 73 -9.64 -3.74 -2.10
CA ILE A 73 -11.00 -3.68 -2.65
C ILE A 73 -11.98 -4.43 -1.75
N LEU A 74 -11.64 -5.66 -1.31
CA LEU A 74 -12.51 -6.45 -0.44
C LEU A 74 -12.72 -5.78 0.92
N ILE A 75 -11.66 -5.30 1.54
CA ILE A 75 -11.71 -4.55 2.82
C ILE A 75 -12.57 -3.30 2.65
N GLY A 76 -12.33 -2.50 1.61
CA GLY A 76 -13.09 -1.30 1.32
C GLY A 76 -14.58 -1.57 1.13
N ARG A 77 -14.93 -2.60 0.35
CA ARG A 77 -16.34 -3.02 0.16
C ARG A 77 -16.98 -3.46 1.47
N TYR A 78 -16.28 -4.23 2.30
CA TYR A 78 -16.78 -4.65 3.60
C TYR A 78 -17.04 -3.44 4.52
N MET A 79 -16.08 -2.51 4.58
CA MET A 79 -16.20 -1.30 5.40
C MET A 79 -17.37 -0.41 4.95
N ILE A 80 -17.52 -0.20 3.64
CA ILE A 80 -18.61 0.61 3.07
C ILE A 80 -19.96 -0.03 3.38
N ASN A 81 -20.11 -1.34 3.15
CA ASN A 81 -21.36 -2.05 3.44
C ASN A 81 -21.74 -1.95 4.93
N ASN A 82 -20.77 -2.07 5.83
CA ASN A 82 -21.01 -1.92 7.26
C ASN A 82 -21.36 -0.48 7.66
N ALA A 83 -20.68 0.51 7.08
CA ALA A 83 -20.95 1.92 7.33
C ALA A 83 -22.36 2.32 6.84
N LEU A 84 -22.73 1.91 5.61
CA LEU A 84 -24.06 2.18 5.06
C LEU A 84 -25.18 1.60 5.91
N ARG A 85 -25.03 0.36 6.42
CA ARG A 85 -26.00 -0.24 7.35
C ARG A 85 -26.20 0.60 8.62
N LYS A 86 -25.11 1.09 9.20
CA LYS A 86 -25.18 1.97 10.39
C LYS A 86 -25.85 3.30 10.08
N VAL A 87 -25.56 3.90 8.93
CA VAL A 87 -26.15 5.17 8.51
C VAL A 87 -27.64 5.02 8.23
N VAL A 88 -28.08 3.95 7.56
CA VAL A 88 -29.51 3.68 7.33
C VAL A 88 -30.26 3.51 8.66
N VAL A 89 -29.70 2.75 9.61
CA VAL A 89 -30.32 2.59 10.95
C VAL A 89 -30.41 3.91 11.72
N GLN A 90 -29.52 4.88 11.45
CA GLN A 90 -29.57 6.21 12.06
C GLN A 90 -30.37 7.25 11.26
N GLY A 91 -30.72 6.95 10.01
CA GLY A 91 -31.43 7.84 9.09
C GLY A 91 -32.90 7.47 8.83
N GLY A 92 -33.35 6.28 9.27
CA GLY A 92 -34.64 5.69 8.92
C GLY A 92 -34.51 4.66 7.81
#